data_AF-A0A1M6FIS0-F1
#
_entry.id   AF-A0A1M6FIS0-F1
#
_cell.length_a   1.000
_cell.length_b   1.000
_cell.length_c   1.000
_cell.angle_alpha   90.00
_cell.angle_beta   90.00
_cell.angle_gamma   90.00
#
_symmetry.space_group_name_H-M   'P 1'
#
loop_
_entity.id
_entity.type
_entity.pdbx_description
1 polymer ?
#
loop_
_entity_poly.entity_id
_entity_poly.type
_entity_poly.pdbx_seq_one_letter_code
_entity_poly.pdbx_strand_id
1 'polypeptide(L)'
;MEKHERIKAAYEYLRNIGKVHTQQDIADSMGMKKESVSRAFSGNENYLTDKFLNKFNFTFGNIFNMDWLLNEEGEMLYPSQSVGDISNSNVSGVNVSGREIHIASPEAYHTLLKIVETNQKTTEKFQEQIDRLISIIESKYEITKDR
;
A
#
# COMPACT_ATOMS: atom_id res chain seq x y z
N MET A 1 -18.84 19.34 9.73
CA MET A 1 -18.75 19.87 8.36
C MET A 1 -20.04 19.46 7.66
N GLU A 2 -20.69 20.34 6.91
CA GLU A 2 -21.92 19.99 6.17
C GLU A 2 -21.60 19.24 4.87
N LYS A 3 -22.56 18.47 4.33
CA LYS A 3 -22.39 17.70 3.06
C LYS A 3 -21.90 18.58 1.89
N HIS A 4 -22.38 19.82 1.83
CA HIS A 4 -22.01 20.79 0.80
C HIS A 4 -20.60 21.39 1.00
N GLU A 5 -20.09 21.42 2.24
CA GLU A 5 -18.71 21.82 2.53
C GLU A 5 -17.75 20.69 2.15
N ARG A 6 -18.13 19.44 2.42
CA ARG A 6 -17.34 18.25 2.05
C ARG A 6 -17.11 18.14 0.54
N ILE A 7 -18.14 18.37 -0.29
CA ILE A 7 -17.97 18.34 -1.75
C ILE A 7 -17.08 19.48 -2.26
N LYS A 8 -17.10 20.66 -1.60
CA LYS A 8 -16.19 21.77 -1.93
C LYS A 8 -14.76 21.42 -1.56
N ALA A 9 -14.52 20.82 -0.40
CA ALA A 9 -13.20 20.35 0.01
C ALA A 9 -12.66 19.27 -0.96
N ALA A 10 -13.51 18.31 -1.36
CA ALA A 10 -13.16 17.30 -2.36
C ALA A 10 -12.82 17.95 -3.72
N TYR A 11 -13.56 18.97 -4.14
CA TYR A 11 -13.26 19.72 -5.36
C TYR A 11 -11.93 20.48 -5.29
N GLU A 12 -11.64 21.17 -4.20
CA GLU A 12 -10.35 21.86 -4.03
C GLU A 12 -9.19 20.85 -4.05
N TYR A 13 -9.38 19.66 -3.48
CA TYR A 13 -8.40 18.59 -3.60
C TYR A 13 -8.16 18.19 -5.06
N LEU A 14 -9.23 17.94 -5.84
CA LEU A 14 -9.11 17.64 -7.28
C LEU A 14 -8.41 18.77 -8.05
N ARG A 15 -8.66 20.02 -7.63
CA ARG A 15 -8.04 21.20 -8.23
C ARG A 15 -6.56 21.31 -7.93
N ASN A 16 -6.16 20.99 -6.70
CA ASN A 16 -4.76 20.99 -6.28
C ASN A 16 -3.93 19.91 -6.98
N ILE A 17 -4.52 18.75 -7.27
CA ILE A 17 -3.84 17.68 -8.03
C ILE A 17 -3.97 17.84 -9.56
N GLY A 18 -4.59 18.93 -10.03
CA GLY A 18 -4.74 19.24 -11.45
C GLY A 18 -5.71 18.34 -12.23
N LYS A 19 -6.62 17.62 -11.55
CA LYS A 19 -7.64 16.79 -12.23
C LYS A 19 -8.80 17.61 -12.80
N VAL A 20 -9.16 18.71 -12.15
CA VAL A 20 -10.21 19.65 -12.59
C VAL A 20 -9.78 21.07 -12.24
N HIS A 21 -10.28 22.07 -12.95
CA HIS A 21 -10.03 23.49 -12.62
C HIS A 21 -11.31 24.29 -12.43
N THR A 22 -12.42 23.79 -12.97
CA THR A 22 -13.72 24.44 -12.94
C THR A 22 -14.84 23.44 -12.64
N GLN A 23 -16.01 23.96 -12.25
CA GLN A 23 -17.22 23.15 -12.16
C GLN A 23 -17.70 22.63 -13.53
N GLN A 24 -17.26 23.25 -14.63
CA GLN A 24 -17.54 22.75 -15.99
C GLN A 24 -16.80 21.42 -16.21
N ASP A 25 -15.54 21.32 -15.79
CA ASP A 25 -14.76 20.09 -15.94
C ASP A 25 -15.39 18.91 -15.17
N ILE A 26 -15.98 19.19 -14.00
CA ILE A 26 -16.76 18.19 -13.25
C ILE A 26 -18.01 17.78 -14.02
N ALA A 27 -18.74 18.77 -14.57
CA ALA A 27 -19.94 18.51 -15.35
C ALA A 27 -19.65 17.64 -16.57
N ASP A 28 -18.58 17.96 -17.30
CA ASP A 28 -18.12 17.22 -18.48
C ASP A 28 -17.68 15.80 -18.09
N SER A 29 -16.89 15.66 -17.02
CA SER A 29 -16.43 14.35 -16.52
C SER A 29 -17.59 13.46 -16.07
N MET A 30 -18.59 14.04 -15.41
CA MET A 30 -19.77 13.31 -14.93
C MET A 30 -20.84 13.15 -16.03
N GLY A 31 -20.69 13.75 -17.22
CA GLY A 31 -21.74 13.78 -18.24
C GLY A 31 -23.04 14.41 -17.74
N MET A 32 -22.93 15.53 -17.01
CA MET A 32 -24.06 16.25 -16.43
C MET A 32 -24.07 17.71 -16.89
N LYS A 33 -25.21 18.37 -16.70
CA LYS A 33 -25.31 19.81 -16.96
C LYS A 33 -24.60 20.60 -15.86
N LYS A 34 -23.92 21.69 -16.24
CA LYS A 34 -23.22 22.60 -15.32
C LYS A 34 -24.14 23.13 -14.23
N GLU A 35 -25.40 23.42 -14.57
CA GLU A 35 -26.40 23.93 -13.63
C GLU A 35 -26.69 22.92 -12.51
N SER A 36 -26.72 21.62 -12.83
CA SER A 36 -26.93 20.56 -11.83
C SER A 36 -25.75 20.46 -10.87
N VAL A 37 -24.52 20.56 -11.38
CA VAL A 37 -23.31 20.59 -10.55
C VAL A 37 -23.30 21.84 -9.67
N SER A 38 -23.56 23.01 -10.25
CA SER A 38 -23.59 24.28 -9.50
C SER A 38 -24.61 24.27 -8.37
N ARG A 39 -25.83 23.74 -8.61
CA ARG A 39 -26.87 23.58 -7.58
C ARG A 39 -26.48 22.59 -6.49
N ALA A 40 -25.77 21.51 -6.83
CA ALA A 40 -25.24 20.58 -5.82
C ALA A 40 -24.18 21.27 -4.94
N PHE A 41 -23.27 22.04 -5.55
CA PHE A 41 -22.22 22.78 -4.84
C PHE A 41 -22.75 23.95 -3.99
N SER A 42 -23.94 24.48 -4.33
CA SER A 42 -24.64 25.46 -3.49
C SER A 42 -25.37 24.82 -2.30
N GLY A 43 -25.31 23.48 -2.15
CA GLY A 43 -25.95 22.76 -1.05
C GLY A 43 -27.44 22.46 -1.26
N ASN A 44 -27.96 22.54 -2.49
CA ASN A 44 -29.35 22.20 -2.74
C ASN A 44 -29.55 20.68 -2.63
N GLU A 45 -30.29 20.22 -1.63
CA GLU A 45 -30.49 18.79 -1.33
C GLU A 45 -31.10 17.99 -2.49
N ASN A 46 -31.91 18.62 -3.35
CA ASN A 46 -32.46 17.96 -4.54
C ASN A 46 -31.39 17.61 -5.59
N TYR A 47 -30.23 18.25 -5.53
CA TYR A 47 -29.11 18.06 -6.44
C TYR A 47 -27.93 17.37 -5.76
N LEU A 48 -27.64 17.74 -4.50
CA LEU A 48 -26.62 17.12 -3.65
C LEU A 48 -27.13 15.82 -3.03
N THR A 49 -27.55 14.91 -3.90
CA THR A 49 -28.05 13.59 -3.51
C THR A 49 -26.90 12.61 -3.31
N ASP A 50 -27.14 11.53 -2.58
CA ASP A 50 -26.14 10.47 -2.41
C ASP A 50 -25.75 9.84 -3.76
N LYS A 51 -26.68 9.80 -4.72
CA LYS A 51 -26.39 9.37 -6.11
C LYS A 51 -25.41 10.31 -6.80
N PHE A 52 -25.53 11.62 -6.59
CA PHE A 52 -24.58 12.60 -7.11
C PHE A 52 -23.19 12.36 -6.53
N LEU A 53 -23.09 12.17 -5.20
CA LEU A 53 -21.81 11.94 -4.52
C LEU A 53 -21.14 10.63 -4.94
N ASN A 54 -21.92 9.54 -5.04
CA ASN A 54 -21.43 8.26 -5.55
C ASN A 54 -20.88 8.40 -6.97
N LYS A 55 -21.64 9.04 -7.87
CA LYS A 55 -21.20 9.25 -9.25
C LYS A 55 -19.96 10.14 -9.32
N PHE A 56 -19.90 11.19 -8.50
CA PHE A 56 -18.75 12.09 -8.41
C PHE A 56 -17.49 11.31 -8.03
N ASN A 57 -17.55 10.56 -6.93
CA ASN A 57 -16.40 9.80 -6.46
C ASN A 57 -15.94 8.74 -7.48
N PHE A 58 -16.90 8.01 -8.06
CA PHE A 58 -16.63 7.03 -9.11
C PHE A 58 -15.92 7.64 -10.31
N THR A 59 -16.38 8.81 -10.77
CA THR A 59 -15.82 9.53 -11.93
C THR A 59 -14.34 9.88 -11.71
N PHE A 60 -13.95 10.19 -10.48
CA PHE A 60 -12.57 10.57 -10.15
C PHE A 60 -11.71 9.42 -9.63
N GLY A 61 -12.18 8.18 -9.77
CA GLY A 61 -11.42 6.96 -9.47
C GLY A 61 -11.55 6.48 -8.02
N ASN A 62 -12.67 6.79 -7.35
CA ASN A 62 -12.94 6.41 -5.95
C ASN A 62 -11.84 6.85 -4.97
N ILE A 63 -11.26 8.03 -5.21
CA ILE A 63 -10.17 8.56 -4.38
C ILE A 63 -10.66 9.08 -3.02
N PHE A 64 -11.94 9.42 -2.90
CA PHE A 64 -12.54 9.91 -1.67
C PHE A 64 -13.17 8.78 -0.88
N ASN A 65 -13.07 8.85 0.44
CA ASN A 65 -13.80 7.97 1.33
C ASN A 65 -15.30 8.31 1.26
N MET A 66 -16.14 7.34 0.92
CA MET A 66 -17.59 7.55 0.81
C MET A 66 -18.26 7.81 2.15
N ASP A 67 -17.78 7.20 3.24
CA ASP A 67 -18.32 7.41 4.59
C ASP A 67 -18.03 8.83 5.07
N TRP A 68 -16.83 9.35 4.74
CA TRP A 68 -16.52 10.76 4.98
C TRP A 68 -17.42 11.66 4.17
N LEU A 69 -17.56 11.39 2.86
CA LEU A 69 -18.32 12.24 1.94
C LEU A 69 -19.82 12.31 2.32
N LEU A 70 -20.40 11.20 2.78
CA LEU A 70 -21.81 11.10 3.16
C LEU A 70 -22.08 11.54 4.60
N ASN A 71 -21.31 11.01 5.56
CA ASN A 71 -21.62 11.05 6.99
C ASN A 71 -20.57 11.81 7.84
N GLU A 72 -19.51 12.34 7.22
CA GLU A 72 -18.36 12.94 7.94
C GLU A 72 -17.55 11.92 8.77
N GLU A 73 -17.62 10.63 8.42
CA GLU A 73 -16.90 9.58 9.15
C GLU A 73 -15.56 9.25 8.50
N GLY A 74 -14.48 9.32 9.28
CA GLY A 74 -13.12 8.99 8.84
C GLY A 74 -12.39 10.15 8.14
N GLU A 75 -11.40 9.83 7.31
CA GLU A 75 -10.62 10.82 6.55
C GLU A 75 -11.20 11.07 5.15
N MET A 76 -10.91 12.23 4.57
CA MET A 76 -11.41 12.65 3.24
C MET A 76 -11.00 11.70 2.12
N LEU A 77 -9.74 11.28 2.11
CA LEU A 77 -9.18 10.42 1.10
C LEU A 77 -9.25 8.98 1.58
N TYR A 78 -9.46 8.03 0.66
CA TYR A 78 -9.07 6.67 0.98
C TYR A 78 -7.56 6.66 1.25
N PRO A 79 -7.08 5.94 2.28
CA PRO A 79 -5.65 5.74 2.45
C PRO A 79 -5.14 5.11 1.15
N SER A 80 -4.41 5.89 0.36
CA SER A 80 -3.57 5.32 -0.68
C SER A 80 -2.67 4.37 0.06
N GLN A 81 -2.77 3.07 -0.22
CA GLN A 81 -1.75 2.15 0.24
C GLN A 81 -0.46 2.58 -0.44
N SER A 82 0.28 3.45 0.22
CA SER A 82 1.64 3.75 -0.13
C SER A 82 2.40 2.45 0.11
N VAL A 83 3.16 1.99 -0.88
CA VAL A 83 4.03 0.82 -0.76
C VAL A 83 5.06 0.96 0.39
N GLY A 84 5.10 2.12 1.07
CA GLY A 84 5.92 2.37 2.25
C GLY A 84 5.25 2.17 3.62
N ASP A 85 3.94 1.94 3.73
CA ASP A 85 3.29 1.79 5.05
C ASP A 85 2.95 0.32 5.35
N ILE A 86 4.00 -0.51 5.44
CA ILE A 86 3.88 -1.87 5.99
C ILE A 86 4.04 -1.76 7.51
N SER A 87 3.03 -1.22 8.18
CA SER A 87 2.92 -1.40 9.63
C SER A 87 2.35 -2.80 9.89
N ASN A 88 3.24 -3.72 10.28
CA ASN A 88 2.94 -4.97 10.99
C ASN A 88 2.09 -6.04 10.28
N SER A 89 1.99 -6.04 8.95
CA SER A 89 1.32 -7.10 8.18
C SER A 89 2.32 -8.09 7.58
N ASN A 90 2.11 -9.38 7.79
CA ASN A 90 2.83 -10.44 7.08
C ASN A 90 2.42 -10.39 5.60
N VAL A 91 3.27 -9.83 4.73
CA VAL A 91 3.02 -9.79 3.29
C VAL A 91 3.70 -10.98 2.62
N SER A 92 2.93 -12.02 2.31
CA SER A 92 3.36 -13.16 1.51
C SER A 92 2.99 -12.94 0.04
N GLY A 93 3.96 -13.00 -0.88
CA GLY A 93 3.71 -13.01 -2.33
C GLY A 93 4.08 -11.74 -3.11
N VAL A 94 4.76 -10.77 -2.51
CA VAL A 94 5.27 -9.60 -3.25
C VAL A 94 6.68 -9.88 -3.79
N ASN A 95 6.84 -9.84 -5.11
CA ASN A 95 8.16 -9.86 -5.75
C ASN A 95 8.76 -8.45 -5.68
N VAL A 96 9.49 -8.18 -4.59
CA VAL A 96 10.29 -6.96 -4.48
C VAL A 96 11.49 -7.14 -5.41
N SER A 97 11.50 -6.41 -6.53
CA SER A 97 12.70 -6.26 -7.38
C SER A 97 13.72 -5.38 -6.64
N GLY A 98 14.28 -5.93 -5.55
CA GLY A 98 15.10 -5.22 -4.59
C GLY A 98 16.42 -4.83 -5.22
N ARG A 99 16.62 -3.53 -5.45
CA ARG A 99 17.97 -3.02 -5.70
C ARG A 99 18.65 -2.57 -4.41
N GLU A 100 17.92 -1.97 -3.46
CA GLU A 100 18.45 -1.57 -2.14
C GLU A 100 17.37 -1.65 -1.06
N ILE A 101 17.69 -2.28 0.09
CA ILE A 101 16.87 -2.23 1.31
C ILE A 101 17.53 -1.20 2.24
N HIS A 102 16.92 -0.04 2.41
CA HIS A 102 17.39 0.98 3.35
C HIS A 102 16.89 0.67 4.76
N ILE A 103 17.81 0.37 5.68
CA ILE A 103 17.50 0.09 7.08
C ILE A 103 18.01 1.25 7.94
N ALA A 104 17.08 2.06 8.44
CA ALA A 104 17.36 3.33 9.12
C ALA A 104 17.50 3.20 10.65
N SER A 105 18.24 2.21 11.13
CA SER A 105 18.57 2.09 12.57
C SER A 105 19.91 1.36 12.76
N PRO A 106 20.86 1.94 13.52
CA PRO A 106 22.11 1.28 13.92
C PRO A 106 21.88 -0.09 14.60
N GLU A 107 20.81 -0.23 15.37
CA GLU A 107 20.45 -1.45 16.10
C GLU A 107 20.00 -2.58 15.16
N ALA A 108 19.38 -2.23 14.03
CA ALA A 108 18.96 -3.20 13.04
C ALA A 108 20.16 -3.84 12.33
N TYR A 109 21.26 -3.10 12.09
CA TYR A 109 22.50 -3.68 11.54
C TYR A 109 23.11 -4.71 12.48
N HIS A 110 23.18 -4.41 13.78
CA HIS A 110 23.69 -5.36 14.78
C HIS A 110 22.84 -6.63 14.82
N THR A 111 21.51 -6.49 14.73
CA THR A 111 20.59 -7.63 14.70
C THR A 111 20.82 -8.49 13.45
N LEU A 112 21.01 -7.87 12.28
CA LEU A 112 21.32 -8.58 11.04
C LEU A 112 22.67 -9.29 11.09
N LEU A 113 23.71 -8.65 11.61
CA LEU A 113 25.02 -9.26 11.80
C LEU A 113 24.92 -10.52 12.67
N LYS A 114 24.21 -10.43 13.80
CA LYS A 114 23.99 -11.58 14.68
C LYS A 114 23.26 -12.74 13.97
N ILE A 115 22.25 -12.43 13.14
CA ILE A 115 21.53 -13.43 12.35
C ILE A 115 22.49 -14.11 11.36
N VAL A 116 23.31 -13.33 10.64
CA VAL A 116 24.30 -13.85 9.69
C VAL A 116 25.31 -14.76 10.38
N GLU A 117 25.89 -14.32 11.49
CA GLU A 117 26.83 -15.14 12.28
C GLU A 117 26.20 -16.44 12.78
N THR A 118 24.94 -16.39 13.22
CA THR A 118 24.22 -17.57 13.70
C THR A 118 23.96 -18.57 12.58
N ASN A 119 23.64 -18.08 11.38
CA ASN A 119 23.44 -18.92 10.21
C ASN A 119 24.76 -19.56 9.74
N GLN A 120 25.86 -18.82 9.77
CA GLN A 120 27.19 -19.35 9.46
C GLN A 120 27.55 -20.50 10.40
N LYS A 121 27.43 -20.31 11.73
CA LYS A 121 27.69 -21.37 12.72
C LYS A 121 26.80 -22.60 12.52
N THR A 122 25.54 -22.39 12.16
CA THR A 122 24.62 -23.50 11.86
C THR A 122 25.07 -24.28 10.62
N THR A 123 25.53 -23.56 9.59
CA THR A 123 26.05 -24.16 8.36
C THR A 123 27.32 -24.97 8.61
N GLU A 124 28.24 -24.45 9.42
CA GLU A 124 29.45 -25.16 9.84
C GLU A 124 29.12 -26.48 10.56
N LYS A 125 28.17 -26.46 11.49
CA LYS A 125 27.71 -27.68 12.18
C LYS A 125 27.08 -28.70 11.24
N PHE A 126 26.33 -28.25 10.23
CA PHE A 126 25.79 -29.17 9.23
C PHE A 126 26.91 -29.81 8.40
N GLN A 127 27.94 -29.05 8.03
CA GLN A 127 29.10 -29.59 7.32
C GLN A 127 29.82 -30.66 8.16
N GLU A 128 30.05 -30.39 9.44
CA GLU A 128 30.65 -31.37 10.37
C GLU A 128 29.82 -32.66 10.48
N GLN A 129 28.49 -32.53 10.52
CA GLN A 129 27.59 -33.68 10.55
C GLN A 129 27.65 -34.50 9.26
N ILE A 130 27.73 -33.83 8.09
CA ILE A 130 27.89 -34.49 6.79
C ILE A 130 29.22 -35.23 6.73
N ASP A 131 30.32 -34.59 7.13
CA ASP A 131 31.65 -35.20 7.12
C ASP A 131 31.70 -36.45 8.02
N ARG A 132 31.04 -36.39 9.18
CA ARG A 132 30.90 -37.55 10.08
C ARG A 132 30.10 -38.67 9.44
N LEU A 133 28.99 -38.37 8.75
CA LEU A 133 28.20 -39.37 8.04
C LEU A 133 29.01 -40.02 6.92
N ILE A 134 29.77 -39.24 6.16
CA ILE A 134 30.68 -39.75 5.11
C ILE A 134 31.68 -40.72 5.72
N SER A 135 32.36 -40.33 6.81
CA SER A 135 33.33 -41.19 7.48
C SER A 135 32.73 -42.51 7.99
N ILE A 136 31.50 -42.48 8.53
CA ILE A 136 30.79 -43.69 8.96
C ILE A 136 30.49 -44.60 7.76
N ILE A 137 30.07 -44.04 6.63
CA ILE A 137 29.76 -44.81 5.41
C ILE A 137 31.05 -45.42 4.84
N GLU A 138 32.12 -44.63 4.70
CA GLU A 138 33.43 -45.11 4.21
C GLU A 138 33.95 -46.26 5.09
N SER A 139 33.85 -46.13 6.42
CA SER A 139 34.25 -47.19 7.36
C SER A 139 33.36 -48.43 7.28
N LYS A 140 32.06 -48.28 7.02
CA LYS A 140 31.11 -49.40 6.99
C LYS A 140 31.24 -50.23 5.70
N TYR A 141 31.62 -49.59 4.60
CA TYR A 141 31.68 -50.21 3.28
C TYR A 141 33.11 -50.42 2.76
N GLU A 142 34.14 -50.20 3.59
CA GLU A 142 35.57 -50.31 3.25
C GLU A 142 35.95 -49.54 1.97
N ILE A 143 35.26 -48.42 1.72
CA ILE A 143 35.50 -47.60 0.53
C ILE A 143 36.77 -46.80 0.79
N THR A 144 37.92 -47.33 0.37
CA THR A 144 39.17 -46.58 0.33
C THR A 144 39.09 -45.52 -0.78
N LYS A 145 39.38 -44.26 -0.45
CA LYS A 145 39.67 -43.22 -1.46
C LYS A 145 40.91 -43.65 -2.24
N ASP A 146 40.72 -44.34 -3.36
CA ASP A 146 41.75 -44.38 -4.39
C ASP A 146 41.96 -42.93 -4.86
N ARG A 147 43.21 -42.49 -4.75
CA ARG A 147 43.69 -41.13 -5.00
C ARG A 147 43.51 -40.70 -6.45
#